data_AF-A0A2V9SDF4-F1
#
_entry.id   AF-A0A2V9SDF4-F1
#
_cell.length_a   1.000
_cell.length_b   1.000
_cell.length_c   1.000
_cell.angle_alpha   90.00
_cell.angle_beta   90.00
_cell.angle_gamma   90.00
#
_symmetry.space_group_name_H-M   'P 1'
#
loop_
_entity.id
_entity.type
_entity.pdbx_description
1 polymer ?
#
loop_
_entity_poly.entity_id
_entity_poly.type
_entity_poly.pdbx_seq_one_letter_code
_entity_poly.pdbx_strand_id
1 'polypeptide(L)'
;DDGAQGMGEVKAAGGMTIAQSEDSCVVFGMPKAAIDRGYAVRVVGLDVLANTLQAQCTVDRKNGGISEPGTGDKAAGAGRI
;
A
#
# COMPACT_ATOMS: atom_id res chain seq x y z
N ASP A 1 4.73 22.21 1.85
CA ASP A 1 5.21 20.85 1.52
C ASP A 1 4.09 19.83 1.67
N ASP A 2 3.09 19.92 0.79
CA ASP A 2 1.81 19.19 0.87
C ASP A 2 2.00 17.69 1.13
N GLY A 3 2.86 17.03 0.36
CA GLY A 3 3.11 15.59 0.50
C GLY A 3 4.07 15.16 1.63
N ALA A 4 4.99 16.03 2.07
CA ALA A 4 6.01 15.63 3.06
C ALA A 4 5.40 15.44 4.45
N GLN A 5 4.49 16.34 4.84
CA GLN A 5 3.82 16.25 6.13
C GLN A 5 2.93 15.00 6.21
N GLY A 6 2.15 14.72 5.16
CA GLY A 6 1.36 13.48 5.06
C GLY A 6 2.23 12.22 5.12
N MET A 7 3.39 12.19 4.44
CA MET A 7 4.36 11.09 4.60
C MET A 7 4.84 10.95 6.05
N GLY A 8 5.08 12.07 6.75
CA GLY A 8 5.43 12.05 8.17
C GLY A 8 4.37 11.38 9.03
N GLU A 9 3.10 11.69 8.79
CA GLU A 9 1.95 11.09 9.49
C GLU A 9 1.83 9.58 9.20
N VAL A 10 1.98 9.16 7.94
CA VAL A 10 1.98 7.74 7.55
C VAL A 10 3.11 6.99 8.27
N LYS A 11 4.33 7.56 8.28
CA LYS A 11 5.48 6.96 8.96
C LYS A 11 5.24 6.87 10.48
N ALA A 12 4.68 7.92 11.09
CA ALA A 12 4.36 7.94 12.51
C ALA A 12 3.32 6.88 12.90
N ALA A 13 2.38 6.57 12.01
CA ALA A 13 1.42 5.49 12.16
C ALA A 13 2.01 4.08 11.91
N GLY A 14 3.32 3.98 11.60
CA GLY A 14 3.99 2.72 11.29
C GLY A 14 3.86 2.26 9.82
N GLY A 15 3.31 3.12 8.95
CA GLY A 15 3.18 2.84 7.52
C GLY A 15 4.52 2.94 6.78
N MET A 16 4.61 2.22 5.66
CA MET A 16 5.75 2.32 4.74
C MET A 16 5.65 3.60 3.93
N THR A 17 6.74 4.35 3.87
CA THR A 17 6.85 5.58 3.07
C THR A 17 8.03 5.50 2.11
N ILE A 18 7.78 5.80 0.85
CA ILE A 18 8.77 5.64 -0.21
C ILE A 18 8.87 6.96 -0.98
N ALA A 19 10.08 7.48 -1.14
CA ALA A 19 10.38 8.65 -1.98
C ALA A 19 11.10 8.21 -3.26
N GLN A 20 10.91 8.99 -4.34
CA GLN A 20 11.66 8.81 -5.57
C GLN A 20 13.09 9.34 -5.41
N SER A 21 14.06 8.64 -6.00
CA SER A 21 15.48 9.04 -6.01
C SER A 21 15.76 10.21 -6.96
N GLU A 22 16.78 11.00 -6.61
CA GLU A 22 17.16 12.22 -7.34
C GLU A 22 17.52 11.97 -8.81
N ASP A 23 18.21 10.87 -9.10
CA ASP A 23 18.66 10.47 -10.44
C ASP A 23 17.51 10.15 -11.41
N SER A 24 16.34 9.76 -10.89
CA SER A 24 15.15 9.48 -11.70
C SER A 24 14.12 10.62 -11.68
N CYS A 25 14.33 11.64 -10.85
CA CYS A 25 13.43 12.78 -10.72
C CYS A 25 13.72 13.86 -11.76
N VAL A 26 12.68 14.37 -12.41
CA VAL A 26 12.79 15.58 -13.25
C VAL A 26 12.94 16.84 -12.37
N VAL A 27 12.20 16.90 -11.26
CA VAL A 27 12.29 17.97 -10.26
C VAL A 27 12.36 17.34 -8.87
N PHE A 28 13.53 17.38 -8.26
CA PHE A 28 13.79 16.79 -6.93
C PHE A 28 13.42 17.74 -5.79
N GLY A 29 12.20 18.31 -5.83
CA GLY A 29 11.68 19.21 -4.80
C GLY A 29 10.96 18.46 -3.67
N MET A 30 9.79 17.89 -3.98
CA MET A 30 8.98 17.16 -3.00
C MET A 30 9.68 15.91 -2.43
N PRO A 31 10.36 15.07 -3.24
CA PRO A 31 11.07 13.91 -2.70
C PRO A 31 12.17 14.33 -1.73
N LYS A 32 12.95 15.37 -2.06
CA LYS A 32 13.97 15.95 -1.19
C LYS A 32 13.37 16.45 0.14
N ALA A 33 12.24 17.16 0.08
CA ALA A 33 11.57 17.67 1.26
C ALA A 33 11.14 16.57 2.24
N ALA A 34 10.74 15.39 1.75
CA ALA A 34 10.42 14.22 2.58
C ALA A 34 11.68 13.52 3.12
N ILE A 35 12.75 13.45 2.33
CA ILE A 35 14.02 12.84 2.71
C ILE A 35 14.73 13.65 3.79
N ASP A 36 14.88 14.97 3.60
CA ASP A 36 15.55 15.87 4.55
C ASP A 36 14.89 15.85 5.94
N ARG A 37 13.57 15.63 5.98
CA ARG A 37 12.79 15.50 7.22
C ARG A 37 12.82 14.10 7.83
N GLY A 38 13.49 13.16 7.18
CA GLY A 38 13.55 11.76 7.58
C GLY A 38 12.22 11.03 7.45
N TYR A 39 11.28 11.53 6.64
CA TYR A 39 9.95 10.92 6.46
C TYR A 39 9.93 9.81 5.39
N ALA A 40 10.97 9.69 4.57
CA ALA A 40 11.12 8.58 3.63
C ALA A 40 11.80 7.38 4.32
N VAL A 41 11.10 6.24 4.40
CA VAL A 41 11.69 4.96 4.88
C VAL A 41 12.55 4.33 3.79
N ARG A 42 12.16 4.47 2.52
CA ARG A 42 12.94 4.02 1.36
C ARG A 42 13.04 5.11 0.31
N VAL A 43 14.16 5.12 -0.42
CA VAL A 43 14.37 5.96 -1.60
C VAL A 43 14.72 5.04 -2.77
N VAL A 44 13.97 5.13 -3.87
CA VAL A 44 14.13 4.23 -5.03
C VAL A 44 13.94 4.96 -6.36
N GLY A 45 14.54 4.42 -7.43
CA GLY A 45 14.31 4.86 -8.80
C GLY A 45 12.86 4.67 -9.25
N LEU A 46 12.43 5.49 -10.21
CA LEU A 46 11.06 5.44 -10.77
C LEU A 46 10.70 4.07 -11.32
N ASP A 47 11.65 3.42 -11.99
CA ASP A 47 11.55 2.08 -12.56
C ASP A 47 11.33 1.00 -11.48
N VAL A 48 11.87 1.20 -10.28
CA VAL A 48 11.77 0.27 -9.14
C VAL A 48 10.56 0.58 -8.24
N LEU A 49 10.01 1.80 -8.31
CA LEU A 49 8.97 2.28 -7.41
C LEU A 49 7.69 1.41 -7.46
N ALA A 50 7.23 1.06 -8.66
CA ALA A 50 6.03 0.24 -8.83
C ALA A 50 6.18 -1.17 -8.22
N ASN A 51 7.33 -1.82 -8.46
CA ASN A 51 7.63 -3.13 -7.88
C ASN A 51 7.76 -3.05 -6.37
N THR A 52 8.33 -1.96 -5.86
CA THR A 52 8.44 -1.73 -4.42
C THR A 52 7.05 -1.63 -3.79
N LEU A 53 6.13 -0.87 -4.39
CA LEU A 53 4.75 -0.75 -3.89
C LEU A 53 4.02 -2.11 -3.91
N GLN A 54 4.10 -2.85 -5.00
CA GLN A 54 3.50 -4.18 -5.09
C GLN A 54 4.05 -5.12 -4.00
N ALA A 55 5.35 -5.12 -3.77
CA ALA A 55 5.96 -5.94 -2.72
C ALA A 55 5.46 -5.56 -1.31
N GLN A 56 5.06 -4.31 -1.08
CA GLN A 56 4.50 -3.87 0.21
C GLN A 56 3.01 -4.19 0.35
N CYS A 57 2.23 -4.12 -0.74
CA CYS A 57 0.79 -4.34 -0.71
C CYS A 57 0.39 -5.81 -0.89
N THR A 58 1.26 -6.68 -1.42
CA THR A 58 0.93 -8.09 -1.69
C THR A 58 1.18 -9.03 -0.51
N VAL A 59 1.66 -8.50 0.63
CA VAL A 59 2.00 -9.31 1.82
C VAL A 59 0.78 -9.73 2.66
N ASP A 60 -0.44 -9.32 2.30
CA ASP A 60 -1.67 -9.67 3.06
C ASP A 60 -2.41 -10.93 2.59
N ARG A 61 -1.84 -11.78 1.73
CA ARG A 61 -2.55 -13.02 1.31
C ARG A 61 -2.40 -14.22 2.25
N LYS A 62 -1.63 -14.13 3.35
CA LYS A 62 -1.33 -15.30 4.21
C LYS A 62 -1.80 -15.22 5.66
N ASN A 63 -2.53 -14.17 6.07
CA ASN A 63 -3.06 -14.10 7.45
C ASN A 63 -4.44 -13.42 7.56
N GLY A 64 -5.40 -13.89 6.77
CA GLY A 64 -6.79 -13.45 6.85
C GLY A 64 -7.68 -14.37 6.05
N GLY A 65 -8.19 -15.42 6.68
CA GLY A 65 -9.26 -16.21 6.12
C GLY A 65 -10.49 -15.33 5.93
N ILE A 66 -10.81 -15.00 4.68
CA ILE A 66 -12.20 -14.80 4.31
C ILE A 66 -12.79 -16.20 4.20
N SER A 67 -13.43 -16.68 5.27
CA SER A 67 -14.37 -17.78 5.15
C SER A 67 -15.45 -17.32 4.18
N GLU A 68 -15.53 -17.95 3.02
CA GLU A 68 -16.63 -17.75 2.09
C GLU A 68 -17.95 -17.94 2.86
N PRO A 69 -18.95 -17.05 2.71
CA PRO A 69 -20.29 -17.40 3.14
C PRO A 69 -20.73 -18.57 2.26
N GLY A 70 -20.76 -19.76 2.87
CA GLY A 70 -21.21 -20.98 2.24
C GLY A 70 -22.55 -20.74 1.54
N THR A 71 -22.55 -20.94 0.23
CA THR A 71 -23.80 -21.07 -0.52
C THR A 71 -24.45 -22.36 -0.02
N GLY A 72 -25.33 -22.20 0.97
CA GLY A 72 -26.17 -23.26 1.47
C GLY A 72 -27.06 -23.78 0.34
N ASP A 73 -26.82 -25.02 -0.03
CA ASP A 73 -27.75 -25.90 -0.70
C ASP A 73 -29.13 -25.81 -0.01
N LYS A 74 -30.08 -25.10 -0.65
CA LYS A 74 -31.51 -25.21 -0.34
C LYS A 74 -32.07 -26.24 -1.31
N ALA A 75 -32.02 -27.48 -0.85
CA ALA A 75 -32.72 -28.61 -1.46
C ALA A 75 -34.22 -28.33 -1.61
N ALA A 76 -34.76 -28.97 -2.65
CA ALA A 76 -36.14 -29.05 -3.10
C ALA A 76 -37.22 -29.21 -2.01
N GLY A 77 -38.43 -28.73 -2.29
CA GLY A 77 -39.63 -29.14 -1.55
C GLY A 77 -40.87 -28.29 -1.79
N ALA A 78 -41.42 -28.31 -3.01
CA ALA A 78 -42.79 -27.84 -3.26
C ALA A 78 -43.78 -28.76 -2.53
N GLY A 79 -44.71 -28.14 -1.79
CA GLY A 79 -45.60 -28.79 -0.85
C GLY A 79 -46.69 -29.66 -1.48
N ARG A 80 -47.06 -30.70 -0.72
CA ARG A 80 -48.38 -31.35 -0.77
C ARG A 80 -49.28 -30.65 0.24
N ILE A 81 -50.37 -30.04 -0.23
CA ILE A 81 -51.74 -30.14 0.31
C ILE A 81 -52.71 -29.98 -0.86
#